data_AF-A0AAU4QI16-F1
#
_entry.id   AF-A0AAU4QI16-F1
#
_cell.length_a   1.000
_cell.length_b   1.000
_cell.length_c   1.000
_cell.angle_alpha   90.00
_cell.angle_beta   90.00
_cell.angle_gamma   90.00
#
_symmetry.space_group_name_H-M   'P 1'
#
loop_
_entity.id
_entity.type
_entity.pdbx_description
1 polymer ?
#
loop_
_entity_poly.entity_id
_entity_poly.type
_entity_poly.pdbx_seq_one_letter_code
_entity_poly.pdbx_strand_id
1 'polypeptide(L)'
;MAPQRFHEQFEHIQRSMPDVPLAMGPDDSAEFIYEKGYVLVRDGEDARLVEDTVRAHFTAEPDLVQDNVRRMSPQTNRSGITRIQVGDPGEGDRAGDRPVAHALRALRETEGRAGRRLVSRNHLVSIAVNSCPGDEPVPVPATEQLNPAVAEGAHDPDTAIGVLVIDTGLMNDFRSAPLLAHTEGDAQLKECDDDGILQQYVGHGTFIAGLVAAVAPNTNVTVRNSLNDAGAILESEFGEKLFEAVDAGGWPDILSLSAGTSNGRTDGLLGVEAFMQELRGRRTLLVAAAGNNGSATPFWPAAYADLPDYQDTVLSVGALRGDGEFGACFSNHGSWVKVYAPGERLTSVLTGFDTPVPYVYQHSTYDACRYGFGYSCSCVSPRHTGLLSETGGSSGTKPDQVMFEGFAHWSGTSFATPVVAAMIATHMSSQQENDPRVARYKMLAANTGFAEVRGAHVPALRPPTWRPVPVAPPAPRS
;
A
#
# COMPACT_ATOMS: atom_id res chain seq x y z
N MET A 1 -0.55 19.86 -19.89
CA MET A 1 -1.74 19.01 -19.66
C MET A 1 -1.82 18.71 -18.17
N ALA A 2 -3.01 18.43 -17.62
CA ALA A 2 -3.09 18.01 -16.21
C ALA A 2 -2.41 16.63 -16.05
N PRO A 3 -1.64 16.40 -14.96
CA PRO A 3 -0.99 15.11 -14.71
C PRO A 3 -1.98 13.95 -14.71
N GLN A 4 -1.72 12.91 -15.51
CA GLN A 4 -2.54 11.69 -15.55
C GLN A 4 -1.94 10.63 -14.62
N ARG A 5 -1.85 10.96 -13.33
CA ARG A 5 -1.13 10.20 -12.33
C ARG A 5 -1.27 8.68 -12.47
N PHE A 6 -2.49 8.15 -12.45
CA PHE A 6 -2.69 6.70 -12.50
C PHE A 6 -2.06 6.06 -13.75
N HIS A 7 -2.15 6.73 -14.89
CA HIS A 7 -1.54 6.28 -16.15
C HIS A 7 -0.01 6.40 -16.10
N GLU A 8 0.53 7.50 -15.57
CA GLU A 8 1.98 7.67 -15.37
C GLU A 8 2.56 6.54 -14.50
N GLN A 9 1.85 6.17 -13.43
CA GLN A 9 2.23 5.08 -12.53
C GLN A 9 2.10 3.71 -13.21
N PHE A 10 1.03 3.49 -13.97
CA PHE A 10 0.89 2.28 -14.79
C PHE A 10 2.09 2.10 -15.73
N GLU A 11 2.48 3.16 -16.43
CA GLU A 11 3.64 3.14 -17.34
C GLU A 11 4.96 2.89 -16.59
N HIS A 12 5.12 3.45 -15.39
CA HIS A 12 6.30 3.20 -14.57
C HIS A 12 6.38 1.75 -14.09
N ILE A 13 5.28 1.21 -13.54
CA ILE A 13 5.20 -0.19 -13.10
C ILE A 13 5.40 -1.14 -14.29
N GLN A 14 4.79 -0.86 -15.44
CA GLN A 14 4.99 -1.69 -16.62
C GLN A 14 6.46 -1.73 -17.07
N ARG A 15 7.20 -0.63 -16.91
CA ARG A 15 8.65 -0.59 -17.17
C ARG A 15 9.47 -1.34 -16.12
N SER A 16 9.04 -1.34 -14.86
CA SER A 16 9.72 -2.11 -13.80
C SER A 16 9.42 -3.61 -13.88
N MET A 17 8.32 -4.00 -14.55
CA MET A 17 7.90 -5.39 -14.75
C MET A 17 7.81 -5.74 -16.26
N PRO A 18 8.93 -5.75 -17.02
CA PRO A 18 8.90 -5.90 -18.48
C PRO A 18 8.34 -7.25 -18.96
N ASP A 19 8.43 -8.29 -18.13
CA ASP A 19 7.97 -9.64 -18.45
C ASP A 19 6.52 -9.92 -18.00
N VAL A 20 5.85 -8.92 -17.42
CA VAL A 20 4.46 -9.02 -16.92
C VAL A 20 3.60 -8.01 -17.65
N PRO A 21 2.86 -8.41 -18.70
CA PRO A 21 1.94 -7.52 -19.38
C PRO A 21 0.78 -7.12 -18.47
N LEU A 22 0.55 -5.82 -18.28
CA LEU A 22 -0.45 -5.28 -17.37
C LEU A 22 -1.60 -4.61 -18.14
N ALA A 23 -2.78 -4.59 -17.52
CA ALA A 23 -3.95 -3.84 -17.96
C ALA A 23 -4.53 -3.03 -16.80
N MET A 24 -5.15 -1.90 -17.15
CA MET A 24 -5.99 -1.12 -16.23
C MET A 24 -7.43 -1.62 -16.32
N GLY A 25 -8.12 -1.76 -15.19
CA GLY A 25 -9.44 -2.41 -15.17
C GLY A 25 -10.58 -1.64 -14.52
N PRO A 26 -11.84 -1.89 -14.92
CA PRO A 26 -12.33 -2.24 -16.27
C PRO A 26 -12.82 -1.00 -17.05
N ASP A 27 -12.87 -1.10 -18.39
CA ASP A 27 -13.46 -0.10 -19.32
C ASP A 27 -12.93 1.34 -19.17
N ASP A 28 -11.60 1.52 -19.31
CA ASP A 28 -10.88 2.81 -19.12
C ASP A 28 -10.97 3.42 -17.71
N SER A 29 -11.62 2.74 -16.75
CA SER A 29 -11.58 3.19 -15.36
C SER A 29 -10.20 2.88 -14.75
N ALA A 30 -9.53 3.94 -14.32
CA ALA A 30 -8.25 3.91 -13.64
C ALA A 30 -8.40 3.52 -12.16
N GLU A 31 -9.04 2.38 -11.88
CA GLU A 31 -9.37 1.95 -10.52
C GLU A 31 -8.33 0.96 -9.93
N PHE A 32 -7.85 0.03 -10.75
CA PHE A 32 -6.82 -0.95 -10.38
C PHE A 32 -6.05 -1.46 -11.60
N ILE A 33 -4.90 -2.12 -11.33
CA ILE A 33 -4.02 -2.74 -12.33
C ILE A 33 -4.05 -4.25 -12.12
N TYR A 34 -4.00 -5.02 -13.20
CA TYR A 34 -3.97 -6.49 -13.16
C TYR A 34 -3.17 -7.08 -14.32
N GLU A 35 -2.76 -8.34 -14.20
CA GLU A 35 -2.01 -9.09 -15.21
C GLU A 35 -2.91 -9.46 -16.41
N LYS A 36 -2.44 -9.17 -17.63
CA LYS A 36 -3.14 -9.52 -18.88
C LYS A 36 -3.02 -11.00 -19.21
N GLY A 37 -4.08 -11.57 -19.77
CA GLY A 37 -4.17 -12.94 -20.22
C GLY A 37 -4.32 -13.95 -19.09
N TYR A 38 -4.34 -13.54 -17.81
CA TYR A 38 -4.34 -14.45 -16.68
C TYR A 38 -5.48 -14.21 -15.70
N VAL A 39 -6.06 -15.32 -15.23
CA VAL A 39 -6.96 -15.34 -14.07
C VAL A 39 -6.35 -16.13 -12.93
N LEU A 40 -6.72 -15.75 -11.71
CA LEU A 40 -6.31 -16.39 -10.48
C LEU A 40 -7.46 -17.26 -9.95
N VAL A 41 -7.14 -18.48 -9.53
CA VAL A 41 -8.10 -19.46 -9.00
C VAL A 41 -7.48 -20.22 -7.83
N ARG A 42 -8.31 -20.86 -7.00
CA ARG A 42 -7.82 -21.82 -6.01
C ARG A 42 -7.35 -23.11 -6.69
N ASP A 43 -6.38 -23.76 -6.07
CA ASP A 43 -5.86 -25.05 -6.53
C ASP A 43 -6.91 -26.18 -6.50
N GLY A 44 -6.54 -27.33 -7.07
CA GLY A 44 -7.36 -28.54 -7.00
C GLY A 44 -8.58 -28.52 -7.92
N GLU A 45 -9.76 -28.83 -7.37
CA GLU A 45 -11.01 -28.97 -8.13
C GLU A 45 -11.50 -27.64 -8.69
N ASP A 46 -11.30 -26.53 -7.98
CA ASP A 46 -11.67 -25.20 -8.45
C ASP A 46 -10.95 -24.85 -9.76
N ALA A 47 -9.64 -25.07 -9.81
CA ALA A 47 -8.87 -24.82 -11.02
C ALA A 47 -9.33 -25.69 -12.19
N ARG A 48 -9.67 -26.97 -11.97
CA ARG A 48 -10.22 -27.83 -13.03
C ARG A 48 -11.58 -27.32 -13.51
N LEU A 49 -12.47 -26.99 -12.59
CA LEU A 49 -13.80 -26.46 -12.89
C LEU A 49 -13.71 -25.16 -13.69
N VAL A 50 -12.81 -24.24 -13.32
CA VAL A 50 -12.61 -22.98 -14.05
C VAL A 50 -12.04 -23.25 -15.44
N GLU A 51 -11.03 -24.09 -15.58
CA GLU A 51 -10.50 -24.48 -16.90
C GLU A 51 -11.58 -25.04 -17.83
N ASP A 52 -12.35 -26.01 -17.35
CA ASP A 52 -13.42 -26.67 -18.12
C ASP A 52 -14.52 -25.67 -18.51
N THR A 53 -14.93 -24.82 -17.57
CA THR A 53 -15.98 -23.81 -17.80
C THR A 53 -15.52 -22.75 -18.80
N VAL A 54 -14.29 -22.23 -18.65
CA VAL A 54 -13.72 -21.24 -19.57
C VAL A 54 -13.57 -21.83 -20.97
N ARG A 55 -13.00 -23.04 -21.10
CA ARG A 55 -12.87 -23.72 -22.41
C ARG A 55 -14.22 -23.93 -23.10
N ALA A 56 -15.23 -24.41 -22.37
CA ALA A 56 -16.56 -24.66 -22.91
C ALA A 56 -17.25 -23.36 -23.36
N HIS A 57 -17.05 -22.26 -22.64
CA HIS A 57 -17.58 -20.96 -23.06
C HIS A 57 -16.81 -20.34 -24.24
N PHE A 58 -15.51 -20.58 -24.35
CA PHE A 58 -14.69 -20.06 -25.45
C PHE A 58 -15.02 -20.74 -26.78
N THR A 59 -15.44 -22.00 -26.79
CA THR A 59 -15.97 -22.65 -28.01
C THR A 59 -17.23 -22.00 -28.60
N ALA A 60 -17.88 -21.10 -27.87
CA ALA A 60 -19.06 -20.36 -28.33
C ALA A 60 -18.72 -18.96 -28.91
N GLU A 61 -17.46 -18.53 -28.84
CA GLU A 61 -17.00 -17.21 -29.32
C GLU A 61 -15.90 -17.37 -30.38
N PRO A 62 -16.12 -16.94 -31.64
CA PRO A 62 -15.21 -17.23 -32.75
C PRO A 62 -13.85 -16.55 -32.66
N ASP A 63 -13.73 -15.47 -31.86
CA ASP A 63 -12.51 -14.67 -31.73
C ASP A 63 -11.60 -15.11 -30.56
N LEU A 64 -11.97 -16.17 -29.83
CA LEU A 64 -11.21 -16.67 -28.68
C LEU A 64 -10.69 -18.09 -28.91
N VAL A 65 -9.39 -18.32 -28.63
CA VAL A 65 -8.73 -19.60 -28.91
C VAL A 65 -8.71 -20.48 -27.67
N GLN A 66 -9.38 -21.64 -27.74
CA GLN A 66 -9.46 -22.60 -26.62
C GLN A 66 -8.09 -23.13 -26.15
N ASP A 67 -7.11 -23.23 -27.07
CA ASP A 67 -5.76 -23.70 -26.78
C ASP A 67 -4.98 -22.73 -25.88
N ASN A 68 -5.43 -21.48 -25.76
CA ASN A 68 -4.83 -20.48 -24.88
C ASN A 68 -5.22 -20.67 -23.40
N VAL A 69 -6.18 -21.55 -23.10
CA VAL A 69 -6.50 -21.90 -21.71
C VAL A 69 -5.43 -22.85 -21.19
N ARG A 70 -4.57 -22.41 -20.26
CA ARG A 70 -3.49 -23.25 -19.73
C ARG A 70 -3.18 -22.92 -18.28
N ARG A 71 -3.07 -23.95 -17.44
CA ARG A 71 -2.55 -23.80 -16.08
C ARG A 71 -1.04 -23.50 -16.13
N MET A 72 -0.65 -22.41 -15.49
CA MET A 72 0.75 -21.97 -15.47
C MET A 72 1.52 -22.47 -14.26
N SER A 73 0.84 -22.68 -13.12
CA SER A 73 1.48 -23.18 -11.90
C SER A 73 1.22 -24.69 -11.76
N PRO A 74 2.24 -25.55 -11.97
CA PRO A 74 2.10 -26.99 -11.71
C PRO A 74 2.23 -27.34 -10.22
N GLN A 75 2.69 -26.40 -9.38
CA GLN A 75 3.02 -26.57 -7.97
C GLN A 75 2.08 -25.75 -7.10
N THR A 76 1.47 -26.41 -6.12
CA THR A 76 0.69 -25.76 -5.06
C THR A 76 1.66 -25.14 -4.06
N ASN A 77 1.60 -23.83 -3.86
CA ASN A 77 2.29 -23.15 -2.78
C ASN A 77 1.34 -23.03 -1.56
N ARG A 78 1.78 -22.41 -0.48
CA ARG A 78 0.97 -22.33 0.75
C ARG A 78 -0.23 -21.40 0.58
N SER A 79 -0.17 -20.45 -0.37
CA SER A 79 -1.32 -19.63 -0.72
C SER A 79 -2.43 -20.40 -1.45
N GLY A 80 -2.14 -21.58 -1.99
CA GLY A 80 -3.15 -22.53 -2.51
C GLY A 80 -3.89 -22.01 -3.75
N ILE A 81 -3.20 -21.22 -4.57
CA ILE A 81 -3.73 -20.59 -5.78
C ILE A 81 -2.87 -20.94 -7.00
N THR A 82 -3.51 -21.00 -8.16
CA THR A 82 -2.83 -21.12 -9.44
C THR A 82 -3.28 -20.03 -10.41
N ARG A 83 -2.36 -19.63 -11.29
CA ARG A 83 -2.66 -18.81 -12.46
C ARG A 83 -3.11 -19.69 -13.62
N ILE A 84 -4.16 -19.27 -14.30
CA ILE A 84 -4.63 -19.87 -15.56
C ILE A 84 -4.52 -18.80 -16.63
N GLN A 85 -3.73 -19.09 -17.67
CA GLN A 85 -3.76 -18.33 -18.91
C GLN A 85 -5.13 -18.54 -19.56
N VAL A 86 -5.78 -17.47 -20.01
CA VAL A 86 -7.07 -17.47 -20.71
C VAL A 86 -7.02 -16.72 -22.04
N GLY A 87 -5.88 -16.13 -22.39
CA GLY A 87 -5.65 -15.41 -23.65
C GLY A 87 -4.16 -15.14 -23.87
N ASP A 88 -3.80 -14.58 -25.02
CA ASP A 88 -2.44 -14.08 -25.26
C ASP A 88 -2.22 -12.78 -24.46
N PRO A 89 -1.28 -12.75 -23.49
CA PRO A 89 -0.98 -11.54 -22.73
C PRO A 89 -0.51 -10.36 -23.60
N GLY A 90 0.04 -10.64 -24.79
CA GLY A 90 0.50 -9.64 -25.75
C GLY A 90 -0.62 -9.02 -26.61
N GLU A 91 -1.82 -9.58 -26.62
CA GLU A 91 -2.95 -9.07 -27.42
C GLU A 91 -3.70 -7.93 -26.72
N GLY A 92 -4.29 -7.03 -27.52
CA GLY A 92 -5.03 -5.86 -27.02
C GLY A 92 -4.13 -4.72 -26.52
N ASP A 93 -4.73 -3.61 -26.11
CA ASP A 93 -4.02 -2.46 -25.56
C ASP A 93 -3.97 -2.52 -24.02
N ARG A 94 -3.72 -1.38 -23.37
CA ARG A 94 -3.70 -1.23 -21.90
C ARG A 94 -5.10 -1.03 -21.28
N ALA A 95 -6.12 -0.82 -22.11
CA ALA A 95 -7.50 -0.56 -21.70
C ALA A 95 -8.26 -1.87 -21.52
N GLY A 96 -8.01 -2.53 -20.40
CA GLY A 96 -8.64 -3.79 -20.06
C GLY A 96 -8.12 -5.00 -20.85
N ASP A 97 -8.84 -6.11 -20.72
CA ASP A 97 -8.44 -7.42 -21.24
C ASP A 97 -9.70 -8.24 -21.51
N ARG A 98 -10.01 -8.44 -22.80
CA ARG A 98 -11.21 -9.16 -23.25
C ARG A 98 -11.20 -10.63 -22.82
N PRO A 99 -10.13 -11.42 -23.06
CA PRO A 99 -10.02 -12.78 -22.53
C PRO A 99 -10.30 -12.89 -21.02
N VAL A 100 -9.69 -12.05 -20.20
CA VAL A 100 -9.92 -12.07 -18.74
C VAL A 100 -11.35 -11.67 -18.39
N ALA A 101 -11.89 -10.60 -19.01
CA ALA A 101 -13.27 -10.19 -18.78
C ALA A 101 -14.28 -11.28 -19.18
N HIS A 102 -14.00 -12.01 -20.26
CA HIS A 102 -14.82 -13.11 -20.73
C HIS A 102 -14.75 -14.32 -19.78
N ALA A 103 -13.56 -14.70 -19.33
CA ALA A 103 -13.38 -15.77 -18.34
C ALA A 103 -14.14 -15.48 -17.03
N LEU A 104 -14.07 -14.24 -16.51
CA LEU A 104 -14.85 -13.84 -15.34
C LEU A 104 -16.37 -13.90 -15.59
N ARG A 105 -16.82 -13.54 -16.80
CA ARG A 105 -18.25 -13.62 -17.18
C ARG A 105 -18.73 -15.06 -17.27
N ALA A 106 -17.94 -15.94 -17.87
CA ALA A 106 -18.22 -17.36 -18.03
C ALA A 106 -18.49 -18.07 -16.68
N LEU A 107 -17.87 -17.60 -15.60
CA LEU A 107 -17.98 -18.23 -14.27
C LEU A 107 -19.14 -17.69 -13.42
N ARG A 108 -19.83 -16.60 -13.82
CA ARG A 108 -20.85 -15.93 -12.98
C ARG A 108 -21.98 -16.86 -12.54
N GLU A 109 -22.52 -17.68 -13.43
CA GLU A 109 -23.60 -18.61 -13.10
C GLU A 109 -23.12 -19.75 -12.19
N THR A 110 -21.89 -20.19 -12.37
CA THR A 110 -21.27 -21.24 -11.55
C THR A 110 -20.96 -20.71 -10.15
N GLU A 111 -20.44 -19.50 -10.02
CA GLU A 111 -20.24 -18.80 -8.74
C GLU A 111 -21.58 -18.58 -8.02
N GLY A 112 -22.62 -18.17 -8.75
CA GLY A 112 -23.97 -17.99 -8.19
C GLY A 112 -24.55 -19.29 -7.61
N ARG A 113 -24.32 -20.44 -8.27
CA ARG A 113 -24.72 -21.76 -7.77
C ARG A 113 -23.86 -22.23 -6.60
N ALA A 114 -22.55 -21.96 -6.63
CA ALA A 114 -21.61 -22.34 -5.59
C ALA A 114 -21.72 -21.47 -4.33
N GLY A 115 -22.31 -20.28 -4.43
CA GLY A 115 -22.41 -19.32 -3.34
C GLY A 115 -21.07 -18.71 -2.94
N ARG A 116 -20.03 -18.84 -3.78
CA ARG A 116 -18.68 -18.31 -3.53
C ARG A 116 -17.98 -17.98 -4.83
N ARG A 117 -16.99 -17.10 -4.72
CA ARG A 117 -16.08 -16.74 -5.81
C ARG A 117 -15.18 -17.92 -6.18
N LEU A 118 -15.05 -18.19 -7.48
CA LEU A 118 -14.20 -19.23 -8.05
C LEU A 118 -13.00 -18.64 -8.80
N VAL A 119 -13.15 -17.44 -9.37
CA VAL A 119 -12.13 -16.83 -10.23
C VAL A 119 -11.92 -15.34 -9.94
N SER A 120 -10.69 -14.88 -10.10
CA SER A 120 -10.27 -13.49 -9.95
C SER A 120 -9.39 -13.04 -11.10
N ARG A 121 -9.26 -11.73 -11.30
CA ARG A 121 -8.08 -11.20 -12.00
C ARG A 121 -6.87 -11.44 -11.10
N ASN A 122 -5.68 -11.59 -11.69
CA ASN A 122 -4.46 -11.51 -10.92
C ASN A 122 -4.11 -10.03 -10.72
N HIS A 123 -4.58 -9.42 -9.64
CA HIS A 123 -4.40 -7.97 -9.42
C HIS A 123 -2.96 -7.64 -9.10
N LEU A 124 -2.59 -6.39 -9.33
CA LEU A 124 -1.37 -5.82 -8.78
C LEU A 124 -1.68 -5.20 -7.42
N VAL A 125 -0.90 -5.56 -6.41
CA VAL A 125 -0.88 -4.96 -5.08
C VAL A 125 0.29 -3.98 -5.01
N SER A 126 0.08 -2.76 -4.50
CA SER A 126 1.13 -1.75 -4.48
C SER A 126 1.02 -0.78 -3.28
N ILE A 127 2.15 -0.19 -2.89
CA ILE A 127 2.23 0.93 -1.93
C ILE A 127 1.68 2.25 -2.51
N ALA A 128 1.53 2.33 -3.83
CA ALA A 128 1.32 3.58 -4.57
C ALA A 128 0.02 3.58 -5.39
N VAL A 129 -1.06 3.00 -4.87
CA VAL A 129 -2.33 2.99 -5.62
C VAL A 129 -2.84 4.43 -5.72
N ASN A 130 -2.77 4.95 -6.95
CA ASN A 130 -2.92 6.35 -7.38
C ASN A 130 -1.71 7.30 -7.37
N SER A 131 -0.52 6.74 -7.60
CA SER A 131 0.68 7.44 -8.08
C SER A 131 1.38 8.23 -6.99
N CYS A 132 2.11 7.42 -6.24
CA CYS A 132 2.78 7.65 -4.97
C CYS A 132 1.94 7.32 -3.74
N PRO A 133 2.58 7.22 -2.56
CA PRO A 133 1.96 7.74 -1.35
C PRO A 133 1.28 9.10 -1.63
N GLY A 134 0.48 9.64 -0.71
CA GLY A 134 -0.25 10.91 -0.90
C GLY A 134 0.52 12.06 -1.57
N ASP A 135 1.86 12.04 -1.57
CA ASP A 135 2.80 12.77 -2.45
C ASP A 135 4.12 11.99 -2.68
N GLU A 136 5.07 12.62 -3.38
CA GLU A 136 6.48 12.22 -3.43
C GLU A 136 7.24 12.76 -2.21
N PRO A 137 8.35 12.11 -1.80
CA PRO A 137 9.11 12.57 -0.65
C PRO A 137 9.69 13.96 -0.90
N VAL A 138 9.65 14.81 0.12
CA VAL A 138 10.21 16.17 0.08
C VAL A 138 11.35 16.24 1.09
N PRO A 139 12.58 16.61 0.70
CA PRO A 139 13.69 16.63 1.64
C PRO A 139 13.49 17.68 2.73
N VAL A 140 13.92 17.35 3.93
CA VAL A 140 14.02 18.30 5.04
C VAL A 140 15.41 18.24 5.65
N PRO A 141 15.91 19.34 6.24
CA PRO A 141 17.19 19.33 6.92
C PRO A 141 17.22 18.27 8.02
N ALA A 142 18.36 17.60 8.21
CA ALA A 142 18.53 16.62 9.30
C ALA A 142 18.38 17.24 10.71
N THR A 143 18.39 18.57 10.82
CA THR A 143 18.12 19.32 12.06
C THR A 143 16.64 19.53 12.34
N GLU A 144 15.75 19.26 11.37
CA GLU A 144 14.31 19.38 11.55
C GLU A 144 13.82 18.35 12.58
N GLN A 145 12.86 18.74 13.41
CA GLN A 145 12.29 17.83 14.38
C GLN A 145 11.40 16.80 13.66
N LEU A 146 11.56 15.52 13.99
CA LEU A 146 10.64 14.48 13.55
C LEU A 146 9.20 14.79 14.00
N ASN A 147 8.22 14.42 13.17
CA ASN A 147 6.82 14.62 13.47
C ASN A 147 6.02 13.40 12.96
N PRO A 148 5.63 12.46 13.84
CA PRO A 148 5.70 12.54 15.31
C PRO A 148 7.13 12.61 15.88
N ALA A 149 7.32 13.36 16.97
CA ALA A 149 8.60 13.38 17.66
C ALA A 149 8.88 12.03 18.35
N VAL A 150 10.15 11.75 18.64
CA VAL A 150 10.55 10.55 19.39
C VAL A 150 9.92 10.60 20.78
N ALA A 151 9.12 9.59 21.11
CA ALA A 151 8.49 9.46 22.41
C ALA A 151 9.52 9.16 23.52
N GLU A 152 9.18 9.57 24.74
CA GLU A 152 9.95 9.18 25.91
C GLU A 152 9.77 7.69 26.19
N GLY A 153 10.86 7.04 26.58
CA GLY A 153 10.89 5.60 26.83
C GLY A 153 12.25 5.04 26.47
N ALA A 154 12.54 3.85 26.99
CA ALA A 154 13.71 3.08 26.60
C ALA A 154 13.25 1.76 26.01
N HIS A 155 14.09 1.21 25.14
CA HIS A 155 13.97 -0.17 24.71
C HIS A 155 14.29 -1.10 25.87
N ASP A 156 13.43 -2.09 26.07
CA ASP A 156 13.62 -3.20 26.99
C ASP A 156 13.43 -4.51 26.21
N PRO A 157 14.50 -5.31 26.01
CA PRO A 157 14.42 -6.51 25.20
C PRO A 157 13.45 -7.56 25.74
N ASP A 158 13.12 -7.53 27.04
CA ASP A 158 12.21 -8.50 27.67
C ASP A 158 10.73 -8.13 27.46
N THR A 159 10.43 -6.88 27.10
CA THR A 159 9.06 -6.38 26.94
C THR A 159 8.79 -5.72 25.58
N ALA A 160 9.81 -5.61 24.72
CA ALA A 160 9.70 -5.01 23.40
C ALA A 160 8.68 -5.74 22.52
N ILE A 161 7.78 -4.96 21.92
CA ILE A 161 6.72 -5.49 21.04
C ILE A 161 7.29 -5.75 19.65
N GLY A 162 6.99 -6.92 19.09
CA GLY A 162 7.42 -7.30 17.74
C GLY A 162 6.53 -6.68 16.67
N VAL A 163 7.11 -5.80 15.83
CA VAL A 163 6.42 -5.18 14.69
C VAL A 163 7.06 -5.63 13.39
N LEU A 164 6.32 -6.37 12.57
CA LEU A 164 6.73 -6.75 11.21
C LEU A 164 6.14 -5.76 10.22
N VAL A 165 7.00 -5.12 9.43
CA VAL A 165 6.63 -4.20 8.35
C VAL A 165 6.84 -4.92 7.02
N ILE A 166 5.77 -5.04 6.23
CA ILE A 166 5.83 -5.59 4.86
C ILE A 166 5.86 -4.43 3.88
N ASP A 167 7.04 -4.15 3.30
CA ASP A 167 7.26 -2.94 2.50
C ASP A 167 8.44 -3.11 1.49
N THR A 168 9.17 -2.03 1.15
CA THR A 168 10.26 -2.01 0.15
C THR A 168 11.65 -2.36 0.70
N GLY A 169 11.75 -2.65 2.00
CA GLY A 169 13.03 -2.90 2.69
C GLY A 169 13.66 -1.66 3.33
N LEU A 170 14.87 -1.85 3.85
CA LEU A 170 15.66 -0.83 4.55
C LEU A 170 16.77 -0.27 3.66
N MET A 171 16.98 1.04 3.71
CA MET A 171 18.14 1.68 3.09
C MET A 171 19.43 1.09 3.65
N ASN A 172 20.49 1.03 2.85
CA ASN A 172 21.75 0.35 3.17
C ASN A 172 22.44 0.88 4.43
N ASP A 173 22.27 2.17 4.72
CA ASP A 173 22.90 2.92 5.79
C ASP A 173 21.93 3.20 6.94
N PHE A 174 20.75 2.57 6.98
CA PHE A 174 19.71 2.85 8.00
C PHE A 174 20.22 2.80 9.45
N ARG A 175 21.28 2.02 9.72
CA ARG A 175 21.94 1.93 11.03
C ARG A 175 22.70 3.19 11.44
N SER A 176 22.92 4.13 10.53
CA SER A 176 23.48 5.46 10.82
C SER A 176 22.50 6.31 11.63
N ALA A 177 21.19 6.05 11.52
CA ALA A 177 20.16 6.71 12.30
C ALA A 177 19.99 6.02 13.68
N PRO A 178 20.33 6.69 14.80
CA PRO A 178 20.20 6.08 16.13
C PRO A 178 18.77 5.66 16.48
N LEU A 179 17.77 6.31 15.88
CA LEU A 179 16.36 5.97 16.02
C LEU A 179 16.06 4.52 15.59
N LEU A 180 16.83 3.98 14.65
CA LEU A 180 16.63 2.64 14.08
C LEU A 180 17.55 1.59 14.72
N ALA A 181 18.06 1.83 15.93
CA ALA A 181 18.98 0.92 16.62
C ALA A 181 18.38 -0.49 16.86
N HIS A 182 17.06 -0.58 17.01
CA HIS A 182 16.31 -1.82 17.24
C HIS A 182 15.51 -2.26 16.01
N THR A 183 16.01 -1.88 14.83
CA THR A 183 15.44 -2.23 13.53
C THR A 183 16.36 -3.19 12.80
N GLU A 184 15.77 -4.17 12.13
CA GLU A 184 16.43 -5.08 11.21
C GLU A 184 15.51 -5.41 10.04
N GLY A 185 16.03 -6.07 9.01
CA GLY A 185 15.22 -6.40 7.85
C GLY A 185 16.03 -6.62 6.59
N ASP A 186 15.29 -6.83 5.50
CA ASP A 186 15.85 -6.97 4.17
C ASP A 186 16.27 -5.61 3.62
N ALA A 187 17.35 -5.56 2.86
CA ALA A 187 17.79 -4.34 2.21
C ALA A 187 16.84 -3.92 1.07
N GLN A 188 16.74 -2.62 0.84
CA GLN A 188 16.21 -2.03 -0.38
C GLN A 188 17.06 -2.54 -1.56
N LEU A 189 16.41 -3.08 -2.60
CA LEU A 189 17.12 -3.77 -3.69
C LEU A 189 18.01 -2.84 -4.53
N LYS A 190 17.47 -1.68 -4.90
CA LYS A 190 18.17 -0.68 -5.70
C LYS A 190 17.75 0.71 -5.22
N GLU A 191 18.70 1.47 -4.69
CA GLU A 191 18.45 2.81 -4.14
C GLU A 191 18.61 3.90 -5.20
N CYS A 192 19.71 3.87 -5.95
CA CYS A 192 19.99 4.83 -7.01
C CYS A 192 20.01 4.16 -8.39
N ASP A 193 19.77 4.95 -9.44
CA ASP A 193 20.10 4.57 -10.81
C ASP A 193 21.61 4.67 -11.09
N ASP A 194 21.99 4.44 -12.34
CA ASP A 194 23.40 4.40 -12.76
C ASP A 194 24.06 5.80 -12.73
N ASP A 195 23.25 6.87 -12.66
CA ASP A 195 23.69 8.26 -12.51
C ASP A 195 23.73 8.71 -11.03
N GLY A 196 23.41 7.81 -10.09
CA GLY A 196 23.39 8.09 -8.65
C GLY A 196 22.14 8.84 -8.18
N ILE A 197 21.08 8.88 -8.99
CA ILE A 197 19.80 9.51 -8.64
C ILE A 197 18.94 8.51 -7.88
N LEU A 198 18.40 8.92 -6.73
CA LEU A 198 17.47 8.12 -5.95
C LEU A 198 16.25 7.74 -6.79
N GLN A 199 15.92 6.46 -6.77
CA GLN A 199 14.76 5.94 -7.49
C GLN A 199 13.46 6.23 -6.74
N GLN A 200 12.37 6.17 -7.50
CA GLN A 200 11.03 6.37 -6.96
C GLN A 200 10.72 5.36 -5.86
N TYR A 201 10.14 5.84 -4.75
CA TYR A 201 9.72 5.06 -3.57
C TYR A 201 10.83 4.44 -2.72
N VAL A 202 12.09 4.65 -3.08
CA VAL A 202 13.22 4.24 -2.26
C VAL A 202 13.13 4.91 -0.89
N GLY A 203 13.38 4.12 0.16
CA GLY A 203 13.31 4.56 1.55
C GLY A 203 11.91 4.53 2.17
N HIS A 204 10.86 4.09 1.47
CA HIS A 204 9.50 3.98 2.02
C HIS A 204 9.45 3.07 3.27
N GLY A 205 10.02 1.87 3.19
CA GLY A 205 10.10 0.97 4.35
C GLY A 205 10.93 1.52 5.51
N THR A 206 11.99 2.28 5.21
CA THR A 206 12.84 2.94 6.22
C THR A 206 12.11 4.09 6.91
N PHE A 207 11.38 4.89 6.13
CA PHE A 207 10.54 5.97 6.62
C PHE A 207 9.47 5.45 7.57
N ILE A 208 8.82 4.34 7.19
CA ILE A 208 7.84 3.63 8.02
C ILE A 208 8.48 3.12 9.32
N ALA A 209 9.64 2.46 9.24
CA ALA A 209 10.34 1.99 10.44
C ALA A 209 10.68 3.14 11.39
N GLY A 210 11.09 4.29 10.85
CA GLY A 210 11.32 5.51 11.62
C GLY A 210 10.08 6.01 12.35
N LEU A 211 8.91 5.99 11.71
CA LEU A 211 7.64 6.36 12.35
C LEU A 211 7.29 5.41 13.50
N VAL A 212 7.48 4.11 13.30
CA VAL A 212 7.23 3.11 14.35
C VAL A 212 8.15 3.37 15.55
N ALA A 213 9.46 3.46 15.31
CA ALA A 213 10.45 3.68 16.37
C ALA A 213 10.28 5.02 17.09
N ALA A 214 9.83 6.07 16.39
CA ALA A 214 9.56 7.37 17.00
C ALA A 214 8.34 7.32 17.93
N VAL A 215 7.26 6.64 17.55
CA VAL A 215 6.02 6.59 18.34
C VAL A 215 6.07 5.51 19.43
N ALA A 216 6.82 4.43 19.22
CA ALA A 216 6.96 3.31 20.14
C ALA A 216 8.44 2.89 20.29
N PRO A 217 9.23 3.57 21.14
CA PRO A 217 10.65 3.24 21.33
C PRO A 217 10.89 1.81 21.86
N ASN A 218 9.91 1.20 22.53
CA ASN A 218 9.99 -0.18 23.03
C ASN A 218 9.44 -1.20 22.02
N THR A 219 9.98 -1.19 20.80
CA THR A 219 9.64 -2.16 19.75
C THR A 219 10.87 -2.76 19.12
N ASN A 220 10.78 -4.02 18.70
CA ASN A 220 11.68 -4.62 17.73
C ASN A 220 11.01 -4.55 16.36
N VAL A 221 11.61 -3.81 15.42
CA VAL A 221 11.03 -3.62 14.09
C VAL A 221 11.77 -4.49 13.09
N THR A 222 11.03 -5.37 12.40
CA THR A 222 11.56 -6.15 11.28
C THR A 222 10.91 -5.66 9.99
N VAL A 223 11.69 -5.26 8.99
CA VAL A 223 11.18 -4.87 7.67
C VAL A 223 11.46 -5.97 6.65
N ARG A 224 10.43 -6.45 5.95
CA ARG A 224 10.58 -7.43 4.86
C ARG A 224 10.31 -6.79 3.51
N ASN A 225 11.19 -7.07 2.56
CA ASN A 225 11.11 -6.56 1.20
C ASN A 225 10.25 -7.50 0.35
N SER A 226 8.94 -7.39 0.51
CA SER A 226 7.96 -8.24 -0.19
C SER A 226 7.29 -7.56 -1.37
N LEU A 227 7.56 -6.27 -1.60
CA LEU A 227 6.97 -5.46 -2.67
C LEU A 227 8.10 -5.07 -3.63
N ASN A 228 8.33 -5.88 -4.66
CA ASN A 228 9.42 -5.68 -5.60
C ASN A 228 9.16 -4.50 -6.56
N ASP A 229 10.20 -4.13 -7.33
CA ASP A 229 10.13 -3.38 -8.59
C ASP A 229 9.05 -2.29 -8.68
N ALA A 230 9.38 -1.10 -8.15
CA ALA A 230 8.47 0.06 -7.99
C ALA A 230 7.40 -0.09 -6.89
N GLY A 231 7.62 -0.98 -5.92
CA GLY A 231 6.74 -1.14 -4.76
C GLY A 231 5.42 -1.82 -5.13
N ALA A 232 5.48 -2.82 -6.01
CA ALA A 232 4.35 -3.54 -6.55
C ALA A 232 4.63 -5.04 -6.62
N ILE A 233 3.59 -5.85 -6.47
CA ILE A 233 3.66 -7.32 -6.55
C ILE A 233 2.34 -7.87 -7.11
N LEU A 234 2.39 -8.98 -7.83
CA LEU A 234 1.19 -9.68 -8.27
C LEU A 234 0.48 -10.36 -7.09
N GLU A 235 -0.84 -10.34 -7.08
CA GLU A 235 -1.68 -11.00 -6.08
C GLU A 235 -1.34 -12.50 -5.95
N SER A 236 -0.99 -13.15 -7.05
CA SER A 236 -0.55 -14.55 -7.11
C SER A 236 0.72 -14.85 -6.31
N GLU A 237 1.56 -13.85 -6.09
CA GLU A 237 2.85 -14.00 -5.39
C GLU A 237 2.77 -13.42 -3.99
N PHE A 238 1.91 -12.42 -3.79
CA PHE A 238 1.82 -11.68 -2.54
C PHE A 238 1.47 -12.55 -1.33
N GLY A 239 0.51 -13.47 -1.47
CA GLY A 239 0.14 -14.37 -0.37
C GLY A 239 1.29 -15.26 0.09
N GLU A 240 2.09 -15.77 -0.84
CA GLU A 240 3.27 -16.57 -0.51
C GLU A 240 4.36 -15.72 0.15
N LYS A 241 4.58 -14.49 -0.33
CA LYS A 241 5.53 -13.56 0.31
C LYS A 241 5.14 -13.20 1.74
N LEU A 242 3.84 -13.09 2.03
CA LEU A 242 3.37 -12.91 3.41
C LEU A 242 3.67 -14.14 4.28
N PHE A 243 3.53 -15.36 3.75
CA PHE A 243 3.92 -16.58 4.45
C PHE A 243 5.44 -16.66 4.66
N GLU A 244 6.24 -16.41 3.64
CA GLU A 244 7.71 -16.36 3.74
C GLU A 244 8.15 -15.38 4.86
N ALA A 245 7.53 -14.20 4.93
CA ALA A 245 7.86 -13.19 5.93
C ALA A 245 7.62 -13.67 7.38
N VAL A 246 6.47 -14.32 7.64
CA VAL A 246 6.15 -14.84 8.98
C VAL A 246 6.84 -16.17 9.29
N ASP A 247 7.21 -16.97 8.28
CA ASP A 247 7.96 -18.21 8.49
C ASP A 247 9.44 -17.93 8.82
N ALA A 248 10.00 -16.85 8.28
CA ALA A 248 11.39 -16.45 8.55
C ALA A 248 11.60 -15.94 9.98
N GLY A 249 10.64 -15.17 10.52
CA GLY A 249 10.77 -14.51 11.84
C GLY A 249 9.78 -14.99 12.92
N GLY A 250 8.84 -15.86 12.56
CA GLY A 250 7.66 -16.15 13.37
C GLY A 250 6.54 -15.10 13.19
N TRP A 251 5.38 -15.40 13.76
CA TRP A 251 4.25 -14.47 13.75
C TRP A 251 4.51 -13.31 14.74
N PRO A 252 4.47 -12.05 14.27
CA PRO A 252 4.71 -10.87 15.12
C PRO A 252 3.49 -10.55 15.99
N ASP A 253 3.63 -9.63 16.94
CA ASP A 253 2.46 -9.05 17.61
C ASP A 253 1.64 -8.22 16.61
N ILE A 254 2.33 -7.36 15.85
CA ILE A 254 1.69 -6.47 14.88
C ILE A 254 2.34 -6.65 13.51
N LEU A 255 1.51 -6.90 12.49
CA LEU A 255 1.89 -6.87 11.08
C LEU A 255 1.38 -5.56 10.47
N SER A 256 2.30 -4.65 10.14
CA SER A 256 2.01 -3.37 9.50
C SER A 256 2.16 -3.52 7.98
N LEU A 257 1.09 -3.28 7.23
CA LEU A 257 1.06 -3.41 5.78
C LEU A 257 0.58 -2.12 5.11
N SER A 258 1.50 -1.45 4.43
CA SER A 258 1.26 -0.17 3.76
C SER A 258 1.08 -0.31 2.25
N ALA A 259 0.41 -1.39 1.82
CA ALA A 259 0.14 -1.70 0.42
C ALA A 259 -1.25 -2.32 0.25
N GLY A 260 -1.78 -2.23 -0.95
CA GLY A 260 -3.04 -2.87 -1.27
C GLY A 260 -3.48 -2.63 -2.71
N THR A 261 -4.73 -2.97 -2.99
CA THR A 261 -5.37 -2.68 -4.28
C THR A 261 -6.89 -2.67 -4.14
N SER A 262 -7.57 -1.93 -5.03
CA SER A 262 -9.00 -2.14 -5.23
C SER A 262 -9.18 -3.32 -6.19
N ASN A 263 -10.32 -3.99 -6.13
CA ASN A 263 -10.61 -5.11 -7.03
C ASN A 263 -12.03 -5.08 -7.61
N GLY A 264 -12.74 -3.95 -7.42
CA GLY A 264 -14.14 -3.78 -7.80
C GLY A 264 -15.11 -4.72 -7.08
N ARG A 265 -14.72 -5.30 -5.93
CA ARG A 265 -15.50 -6.30 -5.18
C ARG A 265 -15.45 -6.08 -3.67
N THR A 266 -16.30 -6.82 -2.96
CA THR A 266 -16.48 -6.75 -1.51
C THR A 266 -16.01 -8.00 -0.76
N ASP A 267 -15.39 -8.97 -1.45
CA ASP A 267 -15.09 -10.32 -0.93
C ASP A 267 -13.59 -10.64 -0.85
N GLY A 268 -12.71 -9.64 -0.86
CA GLY A 268 -11.27 -9.83 -0.66
C GLY A 268 -10.46 -10.17 -1.90
N LEU A 269 -9.15 -10.34 -1.70
CA LEU A 269 -8.20 -10.85 -2.69
C LEU A 269 -8.10 -12.36 -2.53
N LEU A 270 -8.26 -13.07 -3.65
CA LEU A 270 -8.19 -14.53 -3.69
C LEU A 270 -6.77 -15.01 -3.32
N GLY A 271 -5.74 -14.28 -3.77
CA GLY A 271 -4.35 -14.71 -3.57
C GLY A 271 -3.81 -14.56 -2.15
N VAL A 272 -4.50 -13.80 -1.29
CA VAL A 272 -4.14 -13.66 0.14
C VAL A 272 -5.10 -14.41 1.07
N GLU A 273 -6.14 -15.05 0.52
CA GLU A 273 -7.21 -15.64 1.32
C GLU A 273 -6.68 -16.68 2.31
N ALA A 274 -5.79 -17.58 1.87
CA ALA A 274 -5.18 -18.60 2.73
C ALA A 274 -4.36 -17.97 3.88
N PHE A 275 -3.60 -16.91 3.60
CA PHE A 275 -2.84 -16.17 4.62
C PHE A 275 -3.79 -15.53 5.64
N MET A 276 -4.86 -14.89 5.18
CA MET A 276 -5.85 -14.26 6.05
C MET A 276 -6.55 -15.31 6.94
N GLN A 277 -6.92 -16.45 6.38
CA GLN A 277 -7.51 -17.57 7.14
C GLN A 277 -6.57 -18.06 8.25
N GLU A 278 -5.27 -18.17 7.98
CA GLU A 278 -4.31 -18.54 9.01
C GLU A 278 -4.13 -17.45 10.06
N LEU A 279 -3.98 -16.18 9.63
CA LEU A 279 -3.83 -15.02 10.50
C LEU A 279 -4.96 -14.94 11.55
N ARG A 280 -6.20 -15.31 11.20
CA ARG A 280 -7.32 -15.38 12.15
C ARG A 280 -7.02 -16.24 13.37
N GLY A 281 -6.36 -17.37 13.17
CA GLY A 281 -5.98 -18.32 14.22
C GLY A 281 -4.73 -17.91 15.02
N ARG A 282 -4.07 -16.81 14.63
CA ARG A 282 -2.87 -16.28 15.30
C ARG A 282 -3.25 -15.16 16.28
N ARG A 283 -2.31 -14.77 17.14
CA ARG A 283 -2.48 -13.60 18.03
C ARG A 283 -2.19 -12.28 17.32
N THR A 284 -1.49 -12.33 16.20
CA THR A 284 -1.10 -11.17 15.39
C THR A 284 -2.29 -10.30 15.00
N LEU A 285 -2.10 -8.98 15.07
CA LEU A 285 -2.99 -7.97 14.52
C LEU A 285 -2.42 -7.45 13.19
N LEU A 286 -3.22 -7.48 12.12
CA LEU A 286 -2.89 -6.79 10.88
C LEU A 286 -3.37 -5.35 10.93
N VAL A 287 -2.48 -4.38 10.76
CA VAL A 287 -2.79 -2.96 10.62
C VAL A 287 -2.47 -2.56 9.18
N ALA A 288 -3.49 -2.14 8.42
CA ALA A 288 -3.38 -2.00 6.97
C ALA A 288 -3.88 -0.64 6.46
N ALA A 289 -3.16 -0.08 5.49
CA ALA A 289 -3.45 1.22 4.91
C ALA A 289 -4.73 1.22 4.06
N ALA A 290 -5.57 2.25 4.22
CA ALA A 290 -6.82 2.38 3.46
C ALA A 290 -6.58 2.74 1.97
N GLY A 291 -5.41 3.23 1.58
CA GLY A 291 -5.12 3.66 0.21
C GLY A 291 -5.41 5.14 -0.05
N ASN A 292 -4.87 5.64 -1.16
CA ASN A 292 -4.69 7.07 -1.41
C ASN A 292 -5.53 7.58 -2.61
N ASN A 293 -6.68 6.97 -2.88
CA ASN A 293 -7.52 7.28 -4.04
C ASN A 293 -8.63 8.29 -3.75
N GLY A 294 -8.77 8.77 -2.51
CA GLY A 294 -9.90 9.60 -2.09
C GLY A 294 -11.26 8.92 -2.30
N SER A 295 -11.28 7.58 -2.34
CA SER A 295 -12.42 6.75 -2.76
C SER A 295 -13.10 6.05 -1.57
N ALA A 296 -14.38 5.71 -1.75
CA ALA A 296 -15.12 4.84 -0.84
C ALA A 296 -15.02 3.34 -1.20
N THR A 297 -14.45 3.00 -2.37
CA THR A 297 -14.26 1.61 -2.79
C THR A 297 -13.40 0.85 -1.79
N PRO A 298 -13.78 -0.38 -1.38
CA PRO A 298 -12.94 -1.26 -0.57
C PRO A 298 -11.52 -1.41 -1.13
N PHE A 299 -10.54 -1.24 -0.25
CA PHE A 299 -9.13 -1.39 -0.56
C PHE A 299 -8.55 -2.57 0.23
N TRP A 300 -8.00 -3.56 -0.47
CA TRP A 300 -7.60 -4.84 0.13
C TRP A 300 -6.09 -4.92 0.33
N PRO A 301 -5.61 -5.44 1.48
CA PRO A 301 -6.37 -6.19 2.48
C PRO A 301 -7.00 -5.35 3.62
N ALA A 302 -6.86 -4.02 3.65
CA ALA A 302 -7.42 -3.21 4.74
C ALA A 302 -8.94 -3.42 4.94
N ALA A 303 -9.70 -3.54 3.86
CA ALA A 303 -11.15 -3.77 3.89
C ALA A 303 -11.58 -5.11 4.53
N TYR A 304 -10.66 -6.06 4.78
CA TYR A 304 -10.96 -7.22 5.62
C TYR A 304 -11.45 -6.81 7.02
N ALA A 305 -11.09 -5.61 7.52
CA ALA A 305 -11.59 -5.09 8.78
C ALA A 305 -13.13 -4.94 8.85
N ASP A 306 -13.84 -4.94 7.72
CA ASP A 306 -15.31 -4.87 7.67
C ASP A 306 -15.98 -6.25 7.55
N LEU A 307 -15.19 -7.31 7.33
CA LEU A 307 -15.72 -8.67 7.26
C LEU A 307 -15.86 -9.25 8.68
N PRO A 308 -17.01 -9.87 9.02
CA PRO A 308 -17.28 -10.37 10.38
C PRO A 308 -16.18 -11.29 10.94
N ASP A 309 -15.62 -12.11 10.07
CA ASP A 309 -14.58 -13.09 10.40
C ASP A 309 -13.20 -12.46 10.71
N TYR A 310 -13.01 -11.18 10.37
CA TYR A 310 -11.73 -10.49 10.38
C TYR A 310 -11.75 -9.15 11.12
N GLN A 311 -12.93 -8.68 11.56
CA GLN A 311 -13.10 -7.39 12.27
C GLN A 311 -12.21 -7.27 13.52
N ASP A 312 -11.85 -8.39 14.15
CA ASP A 312 -10.95 -8.44 15.32
C ASP A 312 -9.48 -8.71 14.99
N THR A 313 -9.21 -9.07 13.74
CA THR A 313 -7.90 -9.46 13.24
C THR A 313 -7.24 -8.38 12.38
N VAL A 314 -8.04 -7.51 11.76
CA VAL A 314 -7.59 -6.46 10.86
C VAL A 314 -8.06 -5.10 11.35
N LEU A 315 -7.18 -4.11 11.30
CA LEU A 315 -7.48 -2.71 11.54
C LEU A 315 -7.11 -1.90 10.29
N SER A 316 -8.10 -1.30 9.64
CA SER A 316 -7.90 -0.40 8.50
C SER A 316 -7.68 1.04 8.94
N VAL A 317 -6.69 1.70 8.34
CA VAL A 317 -6.23 3.02 8.75
C VAL A 317 -6.28 4.03 7.59
N GLY A 318 -7.08 5.08 7.77
CA GLY A 318 -7.08 6.26 6.90
C GLY A 318 -6.12 7.36 7.38
N ALA A 319 -5.90 8.37 6.54
CA ALA A 319 -4.99 9.48 6.81
C ALA A 319 -5.74 10.77 7.13
N LEU A 320 -5.30 11.45 8.18
CA LEU A 320 -5.71 12.80 8.55
C LEU A 320 -4.78 13.84 7.91
N ARG A 321 -5.36 15.01 7.66
CA ARG A 321 -4.69 16.25 7.25
C ARG A 321 -3.66 16.69 8.30
N GLY A 322 -2.74 17.56 7.91
CA GLY A 322 -1.70 18.09 8.81
C GLY A 322 -2.20 18.73 10.11
N ASP A 323 -3.43 19.26 10.17
CA ASP A 323 -4.01 19.78 11.42
C ASP A 323 -4.73 18.71 12.26
N GLY A 324 -4.94 17.53 11.70
CA GLY A 324 -5.59 16.40 12.35
C GLY A 324 -7.11 16.51 12.45
N GLU A 325 -7.73 17.61 12.02
CA GLU A 325 -9.17 17.84 12.21
C GLU A 325 -10.02 17.20 11.10
N PHE A 326 -9.44 17.07 9.89
CA PHE A 326 -10.11 16.51 8.72
C PHE A 326 -9.32 15.39 8.08
N GLY A 327 -9.98 14.56 7.28
CA GLY A 327 -9.31 13.60 6.40
C GLY A 327 -8.39 14.30 5.40
N ALA A 328 -7.20 13.73 5.17
CA ALA A 328 -6.33 14.17 4.08
C ALA A 328 -7.05 13.97 2.74
N CYS A 329 -6.81 14.87 1.78
CA CYS A 329 -7.60 14.88 0.54
C CYS A 329 -7.56 13.56 -0.24
N PHE A 330 -6.44 12.83 -0.14
CA PHE A 330 -6.21 11.54 -0.79
C PHE A 330 -6.72 10.34 0.00
N SER A 331 -7.06 10.46 1.28
CA SER A 331 -7.41 9.30 2.08
C SER A 331 -8.68 8.62 1.55
N ASN A 332 -8.61 7.31 1.34
CA ASN A 332 -9.81 6.50 1.19
C ASN A 332 -10.67 6.55 2.46
N HIS A 333 -11.96 6.25 2.29
CA HIS A 333 -12.98 6.42 3.32
C HIS A 333 -14.13 5.41 3.21
N GLY A 334 -15.06 5.44 4.16
CA GLY A 334 -16.21 4.54 4.23
C GLY A 334 -16.24 3.71 5.51
N SER A 335 -17.31 2.93 5.70
CA SER A 335 -17.53 2.12 6.91
C SER A 335 -16.45 1.07 7.17
N TRP A 336 -15.76 0.65 6.12
CA TRP A 336 -14.69 -0.32 6.19
C TRP A 336 -13.37 0.28 6.70
N VAL A 337 -13.21 1.61 6.70
CA VAL A 337 -12.08 2.32 7.35
C VAL A 337 -12.41 2.56 8.82
N LYS A 338 -11.69 1.88 9.73
CA LYS A 338 -12.07 1.83 11.15
C LYS A 338 -11.52 3.00 11.96
N VAL A 339 -10.34 3.50 11.61
CA VAL A 339 -9.68 4.61 12.30
C VAL A 339 -8.93 5.50 11.33
N TYR A 340 -8.66 6.73 11.75
CA TYR A 340 -7.82 7.67 11.03
C TYR A 340 -6.70 8.19 11.93
N ALA A 341 -5.51 8.38 11.37
CA ALA A 341 -4.36 8.95 12.08
C ALA A 341 -3.63 9.98 11.21
N PRO A 342 -2.81 10.88 11.78
CA PRO A 342 -1.99 11.79 11.00
C PRO A 342 -1.23 11.07 9.89
N GLY A 343 -1.36 11.54 8.66
CA GLY A 343 -0.72 10.93 7.50
C GLY A 343 -0.38 11.91 6.40
N GLU A 344 -0.50 13.22 6.63
CA GLU A 344 -0.11 14.25 5.68
C GLU A 344 1.09 15.02 6.23
N ARG A 345 2.17 15.11 5.43
CA ARG A 345 3.42 15.81 5.78
C ARG A 345 4.02 15.36 7.11
N LEU A 346 4.08 14.05 7.34
CA LEU A 346 4.85 13.54 8.48
C LEU A 346 6.34 13.68 8.20
N THR A 347 7.14 13.84 9.24
CA THR A 347 8.60 13.98 9.16
C THR A 347 9.25 12.75 9.77
N SER A 348 9.97 11.98 8.96
CA SER A 348 10.68 10.77 9.39
C SER A 348 12.04 10.64 8.70
N VAL A 349 12.84 9.69 9.17
CA VAL A 349 14.13 9.35 8.59
C VAL A 349 13.92 8.69 7.23
N LEU A 350 14.52 9.23 6.17
CA LEU A 350 14.61 8.54 4.89
C LEU A 350 15.87 7.67 4.89
N THR A 351 16.98 8.22 5.40
CA THR A 351 18.20 7.61 6.00
C THR A 351 19.40 8.57 5.87
N GLY A 352 20.51 8.35 6.59
CA GLY A 352 21.59 9.32 6.86
C GLY A 352 22.78 9.36 5.90
N PHE A 353 22.51 9.73 4.63
CA PHE A 353 23.50 9.84 3.55
C PHE A 353 24.80 10.60 3.91
N ASP A 354 25.97 10.00 3.64
CA ASP A 354 27.29 10.65 3.84
C ASP A 354 27.47 11.95 3.03
N THR A 355 26.84 12.00 1.86
CA THR A 355 26.77 13.18 1.00
C THR A 355 25.36 13.33 0.45
N PRO A 356 24.85 14.56 0.24
CA PRO A 356 23.50 14.75 -0.27
C PRO A 356 23.26 13.99 -1.58
N VAL A 357 22.15 13.24 -1.66
CA VAL A 357 21.83 12.39 -2.82
C VAL A 357 20.71 13.03 -3.65
N PRO A 358 20.87 13.15 -4.98
CA PRO A 358 19.85 13.77 -5.82
C PRO A 358 18.62 12.88 -5.97
N TYR A 359 17.45 13.51 -6.05
CA TYR A 359 16.17 12.89 -6.42
C TYR A 359 15.49 13.77 -7.48
N VAL A 360 14.98 13.14 -8.52
CA VAL A 360 14.23 13.81 -9.59
C VAL A 360 12.76 13.47 -9.40
N TYR A 361 11.90 14.48 -9.27
CA TYR A 361 10.47 14.25 -9.15
C TYR A 361 9.93 13.54 -10.38
N GLN A 362 9.04 12.56 -10.17
CA GLN A 362 8.48 11.74 -11.24
C GLN A 362 7.14 12.30 -11.72
N HIS A 363 6.32 12.85 -10.83
CA HIS A 363 4.99 13.36 -11.11
C HIS A 363 4.91 14.85 -10.85
N SER A 364 4.33 15.61 -11.77
CA SER A 364 4.05 17.02 -11.51
C SER A 364 2.96 17.19 -10.44
N THR A 365 3.05 18.28 -9.68
CA THR A 365 1.92 18.77 -8.89
C THR A 365 0.77 19.28 -9.76
N TYR A 366 -0.42 19.36 -9.18
CA TYR A 366 -1.62 19.89 -9.82
C TYR A 366 -1.79 21.38 -9.56
N ASP A 367 -2.50 22.07 -10.47
CA ASP A 367 -2.92 23.46 -10.26
C ASP A 367 -3.99 23.63 -9.16
N ALA A 368 -4.69 22.55 -8.83
CA ALA A 368 -5.75 22.50 -7.83
C ALA A 368 -5.81 21.10 -7.22
N CYS A 369 -6.37 20.96 -6.02
CA CYS A 369 -6.56 19.66 -5.40
C CYS A 369 -7.42 18.76 -6.31
N ARG A 370 -6.89 17.60 -6.71
CA ARG A 370 -7.63 16.68 -7.59
C ARG A 370 -8.88 16.09 -6.94
N TYR A 371 -8.97 16.15 -5.61
CA TYR A 371 -10.07 15.63 -4.80
C TYR A 371 -11.10 16.70 -4.40
N GLY A 372 -10.94 17.94 -4.90
CA GLY A 372 -11.87 19.04 -4.69
C GLY A 372 -11.73 19.76 -3.35
N PHE A 373 -10.62 19.58 -2.61
CA PHE A 373 -10.42 20.27 -1.33
C PHE A 373 -9.85 21.68 -1.52
N GLY A 374 -10.27 22.61 -0.64
CA GLY A 374 -9.90 24.03 -0.67
C GLY A 374 -8.69 24.42 0.18
N TYR A 375 -7.73 23.51 0.42
CA TYR A 375 -6.52 23.80 1.19
C TYR A 375 -5.24 23.48 0.39
N SER A 376 -4.10 23.99 0.86
CA SER A 376 -2.77 23.71 0.30
C SER A 376 -2.32 22.28 0.64
N CYS A 377 -2.97 21.30 0.01
CA CYS A 377 -2.74 19.87 0.18
C CYS A 377 -1.52 19.36 -0.60
N SER A 378 -1.18 18.08 -0.38
CA SER A 378 -0.09 17.38 -1.06
C SER A 378 -0.22 17.38 -2.59
N CYS A 379 -1.44 17.50 -3.15
CA CYS A 379 -1.64 17.60 -4.60
C CYS A 379 -1.06 18.88 -5.22
N VAL A 380 -0.93 19.97 -4.45
CA VAL A 380 -0.61 21.31 -4.97
C VAL A 380 0.64 21.93 -4.34
N SER A 381 1.19 21.33 -3.28
CA SER A 381 2.29 21.92 -2.52
C SER A 381 3.14 20.85 -1.78
N PRO A 382 4.49 20.93 -1.88
CA PRO A 382 5.27 21.94 -2.62
C PRO A 382 5.14 21.75 -4.13
N ARG A 383 5.10 22.86 -4.90
CA ARG A 383 4.99 22.78 -6.36
C ARG A 383 6.28 22.21 -6.95
N HIS A 384 6.13 21.25 -7.85
CA HIS A 384 7.22 20.68 -8.63
C HIS A 384 6.72 20.13 -9.97
N THR A 385 7.66 20.00 -10.90
CA THR A 385 7.52 19.41 -12.23
C THR A 385 8.18 18.03 -12.26
N GLY A 386 7.44 17.01 -12.67
CA GLY A 386 7.89 15.62 -12.70
C GLY A 386 8.21 15.07 -14.08
N LEU A 387 9.20 14.18 -14.15
CA LEU A 387 9.70 13.57 -15.40
C LEU A 387 8.63 12.80 -16.20
N LEU A 388 7.77 12.03 -15.52
CA LEU A 388 6.71 11.25 -16.16
C LEU A 388 5.58 12.13 -16.70
N SER A 389 5.29 13.25 -16.03
CA SER A 389 4.30 14.21 -16.52
C SER A 389 4.79 14.97 -17.75
N GLU A 390 6.10 15.21 -17.88
CA GLU A 390 6.69 15.88 -19.05
C GLU A 390 6.86 14.95 -20.26
N THR A 391 7.15 13.66 -20.07
CA THR A 391 7.23 12.72 -21.21
C THR A 391 5.89 12.54 -21.95
N GLY A 392 4.77 12.87 -21.30
CA GLY A 392 3.45 12.97 -21.92
C GLY A 392 3.06 14.35 -22.48
N GLY A 393 3.88 15.39 -22.28
CA GLY A 393 3.58 16.78 -22.62
C GLY A 393 4.73 17.51 -23.34
N SER A 394 4.44 18.17 -24.46
CA SER A 394 5.43 18.85 -25.31
C SER A 394 6.08 20.13 -24.69
N SER A 395 6.15 20.28 -23.37
CA SER A 395 6.54 21.54 -22.70
C SER A 395 8.04 21.79 -22.59
N GLY A 396 8.92 20.81 -22.80
CA GLY A 396 10.38 21.02 -22.77
C GLY A 396 10.91 21.59 -21.45
N THR A 397 10.15 21.49 -20.36
CA THR A 397 10.55 21.98 -19.04
C THR A 397 11.36 20.88 -18.35
N LYS A 398 12.51 21.24 -17.77
CA LYS A 398 13.37 20.27 -17.06
C LYS A 398 12.64 19.82 -15.77
N PRO A 399 12.58 18.51 -15.46
CA PRO A 399 12.00 18.06 -14.20
C PRO A 399 12.77 18.65 -13.01
N ASP A 400 12.04 18.94 -11.95
CA ASP A 400 12.62 19.49 -10.74
C ASP A 400 13.43 18.41 -10.01
N GLN A 401 14.59 18.82 -9.50
CA GLN A 401 15.52 17.96 -8.77
C GLN A 401 15.77 18.56 -7.40
N VAL A 402 15.81 17.70 -6.38
CA VAL A 402 16.11 18.05 -4.99
C VAL A 402 17.22 17.16 -4.44
N MET A 403 17.77 17.52 -3.28
CA MET A 403 18.84 16.77 -2.62
C MET A 403 18.36 16.28 -1.26
N PHE A 404 18.53 14.99 -0.97
CA PHE A 404 18.24 14.40 0.33
C PHE A 404 19.50 14.28 1.17
N GLU A 405 19.39 14.64 2.46
CA GLU A 405 20.50 14.64 3.42
C GLU A 405 20.24 13.73 4.63
N GLY A 406 19.07 13.10 4.72
CA GLY A 406 18.68 12.44 5.95
C GLY A 406 17.20 12.14 6.03
N PHE A 407 16.42 13.21 6.10
CA PHE A 407 15.02 13.17 6.47
C PHE A 407 14.13 13.61 5.31
N ALA A 408 12.86 13.23 5.38
CA ALA A 408 11.86 13.64 4.42
C ALA A 408 10.56 14.06 5.11
N HIS A 409 9.78 14.89 4.42
CA HIS A 409 8.35 14.95 4.57
C HIS A 409 7.68 14.00 3.58
N TRP A 410 6.69 13.25 4.06
CA TRP A 410 5.91 12.37 3.21
C TRP A 410 4.46 12.23 3.69
N SER A 411 3.54 12.11 2.75
CA SER A 411 2.11 11.99 2.97
C SER A 411 1.59 10.67 2.42
N GLY A 412 0.61 10.05 3.07
CA GLY A 412 0.00 8.79 2.66
C GLY A 412 -0.69 8.05 3.82
N THR A 413 -1.71 7.27 3.50
CA THR A 413 -2.25 6.26 4.43
C THR A 413 -1.20 5.24 4.85
N SER A 414 -0.19 5.03 3.99
CA SER A 414 1.04 4.27 4.27
C SER A 414 1.83 4.76 5.48
N PHE A 415 1.67 6.03 5.87
CA PHE A 415 2.36 6.62 7.03
C PHE A 415 1.44 6.78 8.25
N ALA A 416 0.13 6.93 8.05
CA ALA A 416 -0.84 6.85 9.13
C ALA A 416 -0.89 5.44 9.75
N THR A 417 -0.75 4.40 8.92
CA THR A 417 -0.79 2.99 9.30
C THR A 417 0.26 2.61 10.36
N PRO A 418 1.57 2.85 10.16
CA PRO A 418 2.57 2.55 11.17
C PRO A 418 2.46 3.41 12.42
N VAL A 419 1.94 4.64 12.32
CA VAL A 419 1.64 5.46 13.49
C VAL A 419 0.60 4.76 14.38
N VAL A 420 -0.47 4.21 13.79
CA VAL A 420 -1.47 3.44 14.55
C VAL A 420 -0.90 2.14 15.10
N ALA A 421 -0.11 1.41 14.30
CA ALA A 421 0.56 0.19 14.76
C ALA A 421 1.44 0.47 16.00
N ALA A 422 2.22 1.54 15.97
CA ALA A 422 3.07 1.97 17.07
C ALA A 422 2.26 2.45 18.28
N MET A 423 1.15 3.17 18.09
CA MET A 423 0.26 3.53 19.21
C MET A 423 -0.30 2.29 19.92
N ILE A 424 -0.62 1.22 19.19
CA ILE A 424 -1.05 -0.07 19.76
C ILE A 424 0.11 -0.73 20.52
N ALA A 425 1.32 -0.76 19.95
CA ALA A 425 2.51 -1.29 20.62
C ALA A 425 2.84 -0.53 21.93
N THR A 426 2.72 0.80 21.92
CA THR A 426 2.86 1.64 23.12
C THR A 426 1.77 1.34 24.15
N HIS A 427 0.53 1.08 23.71
CA HIS A 427 -0.53 0.65 24.61
C HIS A 427 -0.25 -0.74 25.22
N MET A 428 0.23 -1.69 24.41
CA MET A 428 0.65 -3.02 24.89
C MET A 428 1.73 -2.91 25.97
N SER A 429 2.81 -2.18 25.70
CA SER A 429 3.91 -1.98 26.65
C SER A 429 3.44 -1.28 27.93
N SER A 430 2.70 -0.17 27.81
CA SER A 430 2.29 0.63 28.98
C SER A 430 1.24 -0.05 29.86
N GLN A 431 0.42 -0.95 29.30
CA GLN A 431 -0.63 -1.66 30.03
C GLN A 431 -0.25 -3.11 30.35
N GLN A 432 0.96 -3.56 30.00
CA GLN A 432 1.38 -4.96 30.11
C GLN A 432 0.38 -5.92 29.43
N GLU A 433 -0.17 -5.49 28.29
CA GLU A 433 -1.12 -6.26 27.50
C GLU A 433 -0.38 -7.03 26.41
N ASN A 434 -0.37 -8.36 26.54
CA ASN A 434 0.34 -9.25 25.63
C ASN A 434 -0.48 -9.62 24.39
N ASP A 435 -1.77 -9.26 24.33
CA ASP A 435 -2.62 -9.50 23.18
C ASP A 435 -2.87 -8.20 22.38
N PRO A 436 -2.34 -8.08 21.15
CA PRO A 436 -2.47 -6.86 20.35
C PRO A 436 -3.92 -6.56 19.97
N ARG A 437 -4.78 -7.58 19.86
CA ARG A 437 -6.21 -7.41 19.53
C ARG A 437 -6.97 -6.82 20.72
N VAL A 438 -6.62 -7.26 21.94
CA VAL A 438 -7.15 -6.69 23.19
C VAL A 438 -6.62 -5.28 23.41
N ALA A 439 -5.32 -5.05 23.20
CA ALA A 439 -4.72 -3.72 23.30
C ALA A 439 -5.39 -2.73 22.35
N ARG A 440 -5.58 -3.10 21.08
CA ARG A 440 -6.37 -2.35 20.10
C ARG A 440 -7.77 -2.05 20.64
N TYR A 441 -8.51 -3.06 21.10
CA TYR A 441 -9.88 -2.87 21.59
C TYR A 441 -9.94 -1.86 22.75
N LYS A 442 -9.06 -2.02 23.76
CA LYS A 442 -8.98 -1.13 24.92
C LYS A 442 -8.60 0.30 24.51
N MET A 443 -7.60 0.45 23.63
CA MET A 443 -7.16 1.74 23.12
C MET A 443 -8.30 2.46 22.38
N LEU A 444 -9.03 1.76 21.51
CA LEU A 444 -10.16 2.33 20.77
C LEU A 444 -11.34 2.67 21.68
N ALA A 445 -11.63 1.83 22.67
CA ALA A 445 -12.70 2.09 23.64
C ALA A 445 -12.40 3.31 24.53
N ALA A 446 -11.13 3.57 24.83
CA ALA A 446 -10.68 4.73 25.57
C ALA A 446 -10.53 6.00 24.70
N ASN A 447 -10.56 5.87 23.37
CA ASN A 447 -10.37 7.00 22.47
C ASN A 447 -11.58 7.93 22.46
N THR A 448 -11.36 9.20 22.82
CA THR A 448 -12.36 10.27 22.70
C THR A 448 -12.09 11.19 21.51
N GLY A 449 -11.03 10.95 20.74
CA GLY A 449 -10.64 11.77 19.59
C GLY A 449 -11.46 11.44 18.35
N PHE A 450 -11.95 12.48 17.67
CA PHE A 450 -12.67 12.37 16.40
C PHE A 450 -12.11 13.35 15.37
N ALA A 451 -12.37 13.07 14.10
CA ALA A 451 -12.10 13.95 12.95
C ALA A 451 -13.29 13.87 11.98
N GLU A 452 -13.39 14.86 11.09
CA GLU A 452 -14.36 14.86 10.00
C GLU A 452 -13.74 14.32 8.70
N VAL A 453 -14.29 13.24 8.16
CA VAL A 453 -13.85 12.69 6.88
C VAL A 453 -15.06 12.57 5.97
N ARG A 454 -15.10 13.41 4.93
CA ARG A 454 -16.21 13.44 3.95
C ARG A 454 -17.59 13.57 4.63
N GLY A 455 -17.68 14.38 5.68
CA GLY A 455 -18.90 14.60 6.47
C GLY A 455 -19.19 13.54 7.53
N ALA A 456 -18.42 12.47 7.62
CA ALA A 456 -18.54 11.48 8.69
C ALA A 456 -17.65 11.84 9.89
N HIS A 457 -18.19 11.69 11.10
CA HIS A 457 -17.40 11.72 12.34
C HIS A 457 -16.76 10.35 12.56
N VAL A 458 -15.44 10.29 12.51
CA VAL A 458 -14.67 9.04 12.56
C VAL A 458 -13.66 9.05 13.72
N PRO A 459 -13.32 7.88 14.30
CA PRO A 459 -12.29 7.81 15.33
C PRO A 459 -10.94 8.32 14.81
N ALA A 460 -10.36 9.27 15.53
CA ALA A 460 -9.08 9.88 15.20
C ALA A 460 -8.03 9.57 16.27
N LEU A 461 -6.98 8.85 15.89
CA LEU A 461 -5.87 8.46 16.73
C LEU A 461 -4.67 9.37 16.44
N ARG A 462 -4.29 10.21 17.40
CA ARG A 462 -3.17 11.15 17.27
C ARG A 462 -2.13 10.78 18.34
N PRO A 463 -0.90 10.40 17.98
CA PRO A 463 0.10 10.07 18.97
C PRO A 463 0.48 11.34 19.77
N PRO A 464 0.79 11.25 21.07
CA PRO A 464 1.03 12.42 21.91
C PRO A 464 2.19 13.31 21.45
N THR A 465 3.17 12.73 20.74
CA THR A 465 4.34 13.43 20.23
C THR A 465 4.14 14.05 18.85
N TRP A 466 2.99 13.82 18.21
CA TRP A 466 2.66 14.48 16.96
C TRP A 466 2.14 15.89 17.19
N ARG A 467 2.61 16.81 16.35
CA ARG A 467 2.24 18.22 16.39
C ARG A 467 1.46 18.60 15.14
N PRO A 468 0.26 19.18 15.28
CA PRO A 468 -0.49 19.71 14.15
C PRO A 468 0.32 20.73 13.36
N VAL A 469 0.26 20.62 12.04
CA VAL A 469 0.84 21.57 11.08
C VAL A 469 -0.27 22.49 10.55
N PRO A 470 -0.06 23.82 10.50
CA PRO A 470 -1.07 24.75 10.02
C PRO A 470 -1.53 24.44 8.59
N VAL A 471 -2.84 24.48 8.39
CA VAL A 471 -3.46 24.31 7.07
C VAL A 471 -3.75 25.67 6.48
N ALA A 472 -3.02 26.01 5.41
CA ALA A 472 -3.21 27.26 4.68
C ALA A 472 -4.15 27.06 3.47
N PRO A 473 -4.89 28.09 3.04
CA PRO A 473 -5.52 28.08 1.72
C PRO A 473 -4.42 27.99 0.63
N PRO A 474 -4.74 27.43 -0.56
CA PRO A 474 -3.79 27.44 -1.66
C PRO A 474 -3.43 28.87 -2.04
N ALA A 475 -2.15 29.11 -2.38
CA ALA A 475 -1.69 30.43 -2.80
C ALA A 475 -2.48 30.91 -4.03
N PRO A 476 -2.84 32.21 -4.12
CA PRO A 476 -3.52 32.74 -5.29
C PRO A 476 -2.65 32.53 -6.55
N ARG A 477 -3.29 32.22 -7.68
CA ARG A 477 -2.59 32.05 -8.96
C ARG A 477 -1.90 33.38 -9.31
N SER A 478 -0.57 33.37 -9.40
CA SER A 478 0.26 34.46 -9.94
C SER A 478 0.23 34.48 -11.45
#